data_AF-A0A0Q6ARJ5-F1
#
_entry.id   AF-A0A0Q6ARJ5-F1
#
_cell.length_a   1.000
_cell.length_b   1.000
_cell.length_c   1.000
_cell.angle_alpha   90.00
_cell.angle_beta   90.00
_cell.angle_gamma   90.00
#
_symmetry.space_group_name_H-M   'P 1'
#
loop_
_entity.id
_entity.type
_entity.pdbx_description
1 polymer ?
#
loop_
_entity_poly.entity_id
_entity_poly.type
_entity_poly.pdbx_seq_one_letter_code
_entity_poly.pdbx_strand_id
1 'polypeptide(L)'
;MTWPDLTQRPRSEPDHHFAYGPDSLQCVDLWLPAGSPDGRWPVVVMVHGGCWQSSIADRRLMDWAAADLRDAGIAVWNIDYRGVDRSGGGYPGTFHDVAAAADHLRDHAAIHVLDTSRIVAIGHSAGGHLALWLAARPRLPRDSLLAHADPLPIAHVVSVGGLPDLAAVERDPANGCGTEVIARLVGDRPDRFADTSIPPLLPIGVPHTLVNGRVDRIVPGYMADDHVTAARAAGDRVGLHWVADAGHVELIAPGTAAWDAVRAATLRALALPD
;
A
#
# COMPACT_ATOMS: atom_id res chain seq x y z
N MET A 1 -5.85 12.36 16.58
CA MET A 1 -4.41 12.49 16.30
C MET A 1 -4.23 13.31 15.04
N THR A 2 -3.18 14.12 14.99
CA THR A 2 -2.78 14.92 13.83
C THR A 2 -1.44 14.43 13.29
N TRP A 3 -1.07 14.85 12.08
CA TRP A 3 0.23 14.48 11.51
C TRP A 3 1.42 14.86 12.42
N PRO A 4 1.50 16.09 12.99
CA PRO A 4 2.57 16.43 13.94
C PRO A 4 2.68 15.49 15.15
N ASP A 5 1.57 14.98 15.69
CA ASP A 5 1.58 14.06 16.83
C ASP A 5 2.29 12.73 16.51
N LEU A 6 2.32 12.34 15.24
CA LEU A 6 3.09 11.18 14.75
C LEU A 6 4.49 11.61 14.29
N THR A 7 4.59 12.64 13.45
CA THR A 7 5.84 12.98 12.77
C THR A 7 6.91 13.61 13.65
N GLN A 8 6.54 14.08 14.84
CA GLN A 8 7.48 14.56 15.85
C GLN A 8 7.98 13.46 16.79
N ARG A 9 7.45 12.23 16.70
CA ARG A 9 7.95 11.11 17.50
C ARG A 9 9.36 10.72 17.05
N PRO A 10 10.19 10.16 17.96
CA PRO A 10 11.45 9.54 17.57
C PRO A 10 11.23 8.55 16.41
N ARG A 11 12.13 8.61 15.45
CA ARG A 11 12.10 7.77 14.25
C ARG A 11 13.26 6.78 14.33
N SER A 12 12.96 5.51 14.09
CA SER A 12 13.99 4.49 13.88
C SER A 12 14.50 4.56 12.45
N GLU A 13 15.67 3.98 12.19
CA GLU A 13 16.23 3.88 10.84
C GLU A 13 16.03 2.45 10.29
N PRO A 14 15.92 2.30 8.96
CA PRO A 14 15.93 0.99 8.32
C PRO A 14 17.31 0.33 8.42
N ASP A 15 17.35 -0.99 8.29
CA ASP A 15 18.59 -1.77 8.30
C ASP A 15 19.36 -1.66 6.97
N HIS A 16 18.61 -1.54 5.87
CA HIS A 16 19.17 -1.38 4.53
C HIS A 16 18.36 -0.42 3.66
N HIS A 17 19.05 0.23 2.73
CA HIS A 17 18.47 1.12 1.72
C HIS A 17 18.96 0.71 0.33
N PHE A 18 18.03 0.50 -0.60
CA PHE A 18 18.33 0.04 -1.95
C PHE A 18 17.71 0.97 -2.98
N ALA A 19 18.41 1.20 -4.10
CA ALA A 19 17.86 1.89 -5.26
C ALA A 19 17.45 0.85 -6.31
N TYR A 20 16.22 0.98 -6.84
CA TYR A 20 15.76 0.19 -7.98
C TYR A 20 15.75 1.00 -9.29
N GLY A 21 16.08 2.30 -9.22
CA GLY A 21 16.14 3.20 -10.37
C GLY A 21 16.99 4.44 -10.11
N PRO A 22 17.19 5.29 -11.13
CA PRO A 22 18.06 6.47 -11.05
C PRO A 22 17.49 7.65 -10.25
N ASP A 23 16.17 7.74 -10.09
CA ASP A 23 15.55 8.82 -9.33
C ASP A 23 15.66 8.57 -7.81
N SER A 24 15.77 9.62 -7.01
CA SER A 24 15.93 9.49 -5.55
C SER A 24 14.74 8.83 -4.84
N LEU A 25 13.54 8.85 -5.44
CA LEU A 25 12.36 8.13 -4.93
C LEU A 25 12.20 6.74 -5.55
N GLN A 26 13.12 6.32 -6.42
CA GLN A 26 13.19 4.94 -6.88
C GLN A 26 14.02 4.11 -5.91
N CYS A 27 13.59 4.07 -4.65
CA CYS A 27 14.27 3.37 -3.58
C CYS A 27 13.33 2.53 -2.71
N VAL A 28 13.92 1.63 -1.94
CA VAL A 28 13.26 0.81 -0.93
C VAL A 28 14.08 0.80 0.34
N ASP A 29 13.39 0.87 1.47
CA ASP A 29 13.96 0.56 2.78
C ASP A 29 13.58 -0.84 3.22
N LEU A 30 14.57 -1.62 3.65
CA LEU A 30 14.35 -2.92 4.27
C LEU A 30 14.55 -2.80 5.78
N TRP A 31 13.51 -3.16 6.52
CA TRP A 31 13.50 -3.28 7.97
C TRP A 31 13.53 -4.75 8.35
N LEU A 32 14.53 -5.17 9.11
CA LEU A 32 14.76 -6.56 9.49
C LEU A 32 14.55 -6.75 10.99
N PRO A 33 13.81 -7.78 11.40
CA PRO A 33 13.72 -8.12 12.81
C PRO A 33 15.11 -8.42 13.39
N ALA A 34 15.29 -8.12 14.67
CA ALA A 34 16.54 -8.42 15.35
C ALA A 34 16.75 -9.94 15.49
N GLY A 35 18.01 -10.38 15.44
CA GLY A 35 18.40 -11.77 15.64
C GLY A 35 18.39 -12.58 14.35
N SER A 36 18.10 -13.88 14.47
CA SER A 36 18.05 -14.82 13.34
C SER A 36 16.68 -15.48 13.29
N PRO A 37 16.08 -15.64 12.10
CA PRO A 37 14.78 -16.30 12.00
C PRO A 37 14.94 -17.81 12.22
N ASP A 38 13.93 -18.44 12.81
CA ASP A 38 13.76 -19.90 12.78
C ASP A 38 13.25 -20.33 11.39
N GLY A 39 14.06 -20.07 10.35
CA GLY A 39 13.72 -20.27 8.95
C GLY A 39 13.94 -19.02 8.11
N ARG A 40 12.85 -18.41 7.65
CA ARG A 40 12.85 -17.17 6.85
C ARG A 40 11.94 -16.14 7.50
N TRP A 41 12.29 -14.85 7.37
CA TRP A 41 11.47 -13.77 7.87
C TRP A 41 10.19 -13.64 7.05
N PRO A 42 8.99 -13.70 7.68
CA PRO A 42 7.76 -13.26 7.03
C PRO A 42 7.95 -11.84 6.51
N VAL A 43 7.46 -11.55 5.30
CA VAL A 43 7.71 -10.25 4.66
C VAL A 43 6.44 -9.56 4.23
N VAL A 44 6.40 -8.25 4.44
CA VAL A 44 5.36 -7.36 3.91
C VAL A 44 5.98 -6.41 2.89
N VAL A 45 5.25 -6.10 1.83
CA VAL A 45 5.53 -4.95 0.96
C VAL A 45 4.66 -3.80 1.43
N MET A 46 5.29 -2.71 1.88
CA MET A 46 4.60 -1.57 2.49
C MET A 46 4.63 -0.36 1.54
N VAL A 47 3.46 0.26 1.33
CA VAL A 47 3.28 1.37 0.39
C VAL A 47 2.71 2.59 1.12
N HIS A 48 3.41 3.71 1.04
CA HIS A 48 2.99 4.94 1.70
C HIS A 48 1.85 5.67 0.99
N GLY A 49 1.13 6.48 1.77
CA GLY A 49 0.10 7.41 1.30
C GLY A 49 0.69 8.71 0.74
N GLY A 50 -0.04 9.82 0.89
CA GLY A 50 0.39 11.12 0.36
C GLY A 50 -0.26 11.48 -0.97
N CYS A 51 -1.45 10.96 -1.25
CA CYS A 51 -2.27 11.37 -2.40
C CYS A 51 -1.52 11.29 -3.73
N TRP A 52 -0.69 10.26 -3.89
CA TRP A 52 0.17 10.03 -5.07
C TRP A 52 1.07 11.22 -5.44
N GLN A 53 1.43 12.08 -4.48
CA GLN A 53 2.23 13.29 -4.67
C GLN A 53 3.48 13.25 -3.79
N SER A 54 4.64 13.35 -4.42
CA SER A 54 5.94 13.33 -3.75
C SER A 54 6.16 14.56 -2.85
N SER A 55 5.46 15.67 -3.09
CA SER A 55 5.50 16.84 -2.21
C SER A 55 4.71 16.67 -0.91
N ILE A 56 3.81 15.69 -0.82
CA ILE A 56 3.00 15.43 0.38
C ILE A 56 3.68 14.42 1.29
N ALA A 57 4.13 13.29 0.74
CA ALA A 57 4.80 12.26 1.50
C ALA A 57 5.74 11.42 0.63
N ASP A 58 6.67 10.76 1.31
CA ASP A 58 7.53 9.71 0.80
C ASP A 58 7.42 8.48 1.73
N ARG A 59 8.18 7.42 1.46
CA ARG A 59 8.11 6.17 2.25
C ARG A 59 8.31 6.37 3.76
N ARG A 60 8.99 7.45 4.18
CA ARG A 60 9.28 7.75 5.60
C ARG A 60 8.06 8.08 6.44
N LEU A 61 6.92 8.35 5.78
CA LEU A 61 5.64 8.46 6.47
C LEU A 61 5.28 7.16 7.22
N MET A 62 5.77 6.03 6.71
CA MET A 62 5.47 4.70 7.23
C MET A 62 6.52 4.16 8.20
N ASP A 63 7.58 4.91 8.55
CA ASP A 63 8.71 4.39 9.34
C ASP A 63 8.29 3.87 10.74
N TRP A 64 7.32 4.53 11.39
CA TRP A 64 6.81 4.06 12.69
C TRP A 64 6.06 2.73 12.56
N ALA A 65 5.23 2.61 11.53
CA ALA A 65 4.53 1.37 11.20
C ALA A 65 5.52 0.25 10.83
N ALA A 66 6.56 0.57 10.05
CA ALA A 66 7.60 -0.37 9.67
C ALA A 66 8.39 -0.87 10.88
N ALA A 67 8.79 0.04 11.79
CA ALA A 67 9.49 -0.31 13.02
C ALA A 67 8.64 -1.20 13.94
N ASP A 68 7.35 -0.93 14.08
CA ASP A 68 6.45 -1.75 14.92
C ASP A 68 6.25 -3.17 14.34
N LEU A 69 6.11 -3.31 13.01
CA LEU A 69 6.06 -4.63 12.37
C LEU A 69 7.40 -5.38 12.46
N ARG A 70 8.52 -4.66 12.32
CA ARG A 70 9.86 -5.22 12.53
C ARG A 70 10.00 -5.80 13.93
N ASP A 71 9.57 -5.05 14.95
CA ASP A 71 9.63 -5.47 16.34
C ASP A 71 8.66 -6.66 16.62
N ALA A 72 7.64 -6.83 15.78
CA ALA A 72 6.76 -8.00 15.77
C ALA A 72 7.30 -9.21 14.96
N GLY A 73 8.57 -9.18 14.53
CA GLY A 73 9.21 -10.31 13.83
C GLY A 73 8.94 -10.37 12.33
N ILE A 74 8.47 -9.27 11.72
CA ILE A 74 8.12 -9.20 10.30
C ILE A 74 9.13 -8.31 9.56
N ALA A 75 9.72 -8.81 8.47
CA ALA A 75 10.52 -7.97 7.59
C ALA A 75 9.62 -7.03 6.78
N VAL A 76 9.98 -5.75 6.71
CA VAL A 76 9.21 -4.74 5.98
C VAL A 76 10.00 -4.23 4.79
N TRP A 77 9.46 -4.46 3.59
CA TRP A 77 9.95 -3.90 2.33
C TRP A 77 9.17 -2.62 2.03
N ASN A 78 9.62 -1.49 2.59
CA ASN A 78 8.95 -0.20 2.53
C ASN A 78 9.36 0.58 1.27
N ILE A 79 8.49 0.57 0.26
CA ILE A 79 8.81 1.09 -1.08
C ILE A 79 8.51 2.58 -1.20
N ASP A 80 9.28 3.28 -2.01
CA ASP A 80 9.00 4.64 -2.48
C ASP A 80 8.69 4.64 -3.99
N TYR A 81 8.05 5.71 -4.46
CA TYR A 81 7.66 5.90 -5.85
C TYR A 81 7.56 7.38 -6.22
N ARG A 82 7.77 7.72 -7.49
CA ARG A 82 7.54 9.09 -7.97
C ARG A 82 6.05 9.39 -8.03
N GLY A 83 5.65 10.50 -7.40
CA GLY A 83 4.30 11.04 -7.47
C GLY A 83 4.03 11.85 -8.74
N VAL A 84 2.77 12.21 -8.96
CA VAL A 84 2.29 12.90 -10.18
C VAL A 84 2.85 14.31 -10.38
N ASP A 85 3.47 14.86 -9.34
CA ASP A 85 4.12 16.16 -9.26
C ASP A 85 5.64 16.08 -9.49
N ARG A 86 6.17 14.87 -9.71
CA ARG A 86 7.58 14.62 -10.01
C ARG A 86 7.78 14.23 -11.48
N SER A 87 8.92 14.62 -12.04
CA SER A 87 9.25 14.29 -13.44
C SER A 87 9.23 12.78 -13.69
N GLY A 88 8.44 12.36 -14.66
CA GLY A 88 8.24 10.96 -14.99
C GLY A 88 7.35 10.18 -14.01
N GLY A 89 6.72 10.82 -13.03
CA GLY A 89 5.62 10.24 -12.26
C GLY A 89 4.26 10.42 -12.96
N GLY A 90 3.20 9.88 -12.34
CA GLY A 90 1.87 9.74 -12.96
C GLY A 90 1.82 8.54 -13.90
N TYR A 91 0.93 8.56 -14.90
CA TYR A 91 0.84 7.46 -15.84
C TYR A 91 1.96 7.50 -16.90
N PRO A 92 2.70 6.40 -17.16
CA PRO A 92 2.68 5.12 -16.44
C PRO A 92 3.69 5.05 -15.27
N GLY A 93 4.53 6.06 -15.09
CA GLY A 93 5.72 6.00 -14.24
C GLY A 93 5.49 5.72 -12.75
N THR A 94 4.46 6.26 -12.11
CA THR A 94 4.12 5.92 -10.70
C THR A 94 3.82 4.43 -10.54
N PHE A 95 3.09 3.85 -11.49
CA PHE A 95 2.75 2.43 -11.46
C PHE A 95 3.94 1.54 -11.80
N HIS A 96 4.79 1.97 -12.75
CA HIS A 96 6.06 1.31 -13.05
C HIS A 96 7.00 1.30 -11.84
N ASP A 97 7.09 2.43 -11.12
CA ASP A 97 7.89 2.56 -9.91
C ASP A 97 7.41 1.59 -8.83
N VAL A 98 6.11 1.60 -8.51
CA VAL A 98 5.52 0.70 -7.51
C VAL A 98 5.72 -0.77 -7.87
N ALA A 99 5.52 -1.12 -9.15
CA ALA A 99 5.74 -2.48 -9.64
C ALA A 99 7.22 -2.90 -9.54
N ALA A 100 8.14 -2.04 -10.01
CA ALA A 100 9.57 -2.33 -9.99
C ALA A 100 10.10 -2.43 -8.55
N ALA A 101 9.68 -1.52 -7.67
CA ALA A 101 10.06 -1.54 -6.25
C ALA A 101 9.62 -2.83 -5.56
N ALA A 102 8.39 -3.27 -5.79
CA ALA A 102 7.90 -4.53 -5.25
C ALA A 102 8.66 -5.72 -5.85
N ASP A 103 8.79 -5.78 -7.18
CA ASP A 103 9.47 -6.88 -7.87
C ASP A 103 10.95 -7.03 -7.44
N HIS A 104 11.61 -5.92 -7.11
CA HIS A 104 12.99 -5.86 -6.61
C HIS A 104 13.22 -6.63 -5.29
N LEU A 105 12.15 -6.94 -4.55
CA LEU A 105 12.20 -7.83 -3.39
C LEU A 105 12.83 -9.18 -3.74
N ARG A 106 12.55 -9.72 -4.94
CA ARG A 106 13.05 -11.03 -5.38
C ARG A 106 14.58 -11.10 -5.36
N ASP A 107 15.24 -10.00 -5.75
CA ASP A 107 16.69 -9.90 -5.83
C ASP A 107 17.36 -9.94 -4.44
N HIS A 108 16.61 -9.56 -3.41
CA HIS A 108 17.08 -9.40 -2.03
C HIS A 108 16.64 -10.55 -1.12
N ALA A 109 15.60 -11.29 -1.50
CA ALA A 109 14.97 -12.29 -0.64
C ALA A 109 15.92 -13.40 -0.16
N ALA A 110 16.79 -13.90 -1.02
CA ALA A 110 17.72 -14.97 -0.62
C ALA A 110 18.79 -14.47 0.36
N ILE A 111 19.35 -13.29 0.10
CA ILE A 111 20.47 -12.70 0.86
C ILE A 111 20.01 -12.28 2.26
N HIS A 112 18.79 -11.75 2.37
CA HIS A 112 18.21 -11.30 3.64
C HIS A 112 17.28 -12.33 4.28
N VAL A 113 17.26 -13.56 3.77
CA VAL A 113 16.51 -14.69 4.33
C VAL A 113 15.00 -14.39 4.46
N LEU A 114 14.43 -13.71 3.46
CA LEU A 114 13.01 -13.34 3.41
C LEU A 114 12.16 -14.51 2.90
N ASP A 115 10.96 -14.68 3.45
CA ASP A 115 9.97 -15.66 3.02
C ASP A 115 9.05 -15.07 1.95
N THR A 116 9.38 -15.33 0.69
CA THR A 116 8.56 -14.90 -0.45
C THR A 116 7.45 -15.88 -0.82
N SER A 117 7.25 -16.97 -0.06
CA SER A 117 6.16 -17.93 -0.32
C SER A 117 4.78 -17.34 0.02
N ARG A 118 4.74 -16.32 0.89
CA ARG A 118 3.51 -15.66 1.34
C ARG A 118 3.74 -14.17 1.64
N ILE A 119 3.73 -13.37 0.59
CA ILE A 119 3.94 -11.91 0.70
C ILE A 119 2.61 -11.22 0.96
N VAL A 120 2.57 -10.32 1.95
CA VAL A 120 1.41 -9.46 2.22
C VAL A 120 1.73 -8.03 1.78
N ALA A 121 0.85 -7.42 0.98
CA ALA A 121 0.96 -6.00 0.67
C ALA A 121 0.16 -5.19 1.71
N ILE A 122 0.77 -4.16 2.28
CA ILE A 122 0.12 -3.21 3.19
C ILE A 122 0.25 -1.83 2.57
N GLY A 123 -0.84 -1.07 2.55
CA GLY A 123 -0.78 0.28 2.02
C GLY A 123 -1.70 1.24 2.74
N HIS A 124 -1.21 2.45 3.02
CA HIS A 124 -2.00 3.52 3.65
C HIS A 124 -2.51 4.52 2.61
N SER A 125 -3.79 4.90 2.68
CA SER A 125 -4.35 5.97 1.84
C SER A 125 -4.15 5.68 0.33
N ALA A 126 -3.51 6.58 -0.41
CA ALA A 126 -3.07 6.35 -1.79
C ALA A 126 -2.23 5.05 -1.94
N GLY A 127 -1.41 4.72 -0.96
CA GLY A 127 -0.69 3.45 -0.89
C GLY A 127 -1.62 2.24 -0.72
N GLY A 128 -2.77 2.41 -0.07
CA GLY A 128 -3.79 1.36 0.06
C GLY A 128 -4.48 1.03 -1.27
N HIS A 129 -4.59 2.02 -2.17
CA HIS A 129 -4.93 1.80 -3.57
C HIS A 129 -3.83 1.03 -4.30
N LEU A 130 -2.58 1.49 -4.19
CA LEU A 130 -1.44 0.87 -4.87
C LEU A 130 -1.14 -0.55 -4.38
N ALA A 131 -1.41 -0.87 -3.11
CA ALA A 131 -1.28 -2.22 -2.56
C ALA A 131 -2.34 -3.19 -3.13
N LEU A 132 -3.58 -2.73 -3.30
CA LEU A 132 -4.61 -3.48 -4.01
C LEU A 132 -4.23 -3.65 -5.50
N TRP A 133 -3.68 -2.59 -6.11
CA TRP A 133 -3.25 -2.62 -7.50
C TRP A 133 -2.09 -3.60 -7.73
N LEU A 134 -1.10 -3.65 -6.82
CA LEU A 134 -0.01 -4.63 -6.84
C LEU A 134 -0.54 -6.06 -6.90
N ALA A 135 -1.55 -6.37 -6.09
CA ALA A 135 -2.20 -7.68 -6.10
C ALA A 135 -3.03 -7.93 -7.37
N ALA A 136 -3.59 -6.88 -7.97
CA ALA A 136 -4.39 -6.95 -9.18
C ALA A 136 -3.54 -6.98 -10.48
N ARG A 137 -2.21 -6.85 -10.42
CA ARG A 137 -1.33 -6.86 -11.59
C ARG A 137 -1.55 -8.04 -12.55
N PRO A 138 -1.80 -9.28 -12.10
CA PRO A 138 -2.14 -10.41 -13.00
C PRO A 138 -3.45 -10.25 -13.78
N ARG A 139 -4.31 -9.28 -13.40
CA ARG A 139 -5.59 -8.96 -14.04
C ARG A 139 -5.50 -7.85 -15.08
N LEU A 140 -4.35 -7.18 -15.19
CA LEU A 140 -4.16 -6.09 -16.14
C LEU A 140 -4.37 -6.58 -17.59
N PRO A 141 -4.96 -5.77 -18.47
CA PRO A 141 -5.04 -6.06 -19.90
C PRO A 141 -3.66 -6.38 -20.47
N ARG A 142 -3.56 -7.39 -21.34
CA ARG A 142 -2.27 -7.86 -21.88
C ARG A 142 -1.53 -6.80 -22.71
N ASP A 143 -2.26 -5.85 -23.26
CA ASP A 143 -1.78 -4.71 -24.04
C ASP A 143 -1.55 -3.45 -23.19
N SER A 144 -1.82 -3.49 -21.89
CA SER A 144 -1.50 -2.39 -20.97
C SER A 144 0.01 -2.17 -20.90
N LEU A 145 0.42 -0.90 -20.87
CA LEU A 145 1.82 -0.50 -20.59
C LEU A 145 2.28 -0.90 -19.19
N LEU A 146 1.35 -1.23 -18.30
CA LEU A 146 1.60 -1.65 -16.92
C LEU A 146 1.67 -3.18 -16.76
N ALA A 147 1.32 -3.94 -17.80
CA ALA A 147 1.35 -5.39 -17.76
C ALA A 147 2.80 -5.90 -17.63
N HIS A 148 2.98 -6.92 -16.79
CA HIS A 148 4.25 -7.62 -16.63
C HIS A 148 3.99 -9.12 -16.68
N ALA A 149 4.91 -9.89 -17.28
CA ALA A 149 4.70 -11.34 -17.48
C ALA A 149 4.76 -12.13 -16.16
N ASP A 150 5.57 -11.66 -15.20
CA ASP A 150 5.79 -12.31 -13.91
C ASP A 150 5.81 -11.28 -12.77
N PRO A 151 4.68 -10.63 -12.44
CA PRO A 151 4.60 -9.69 -11.31
C PRO A 151 4.80 -10.45 -9.99
N LEU A 152 5.37 -9.79 -8.98
CA LEU A 152 5.54 -10.36 -7.63
C LEU A 152 4.19 -10.89 -7.10
N PRO A 153 4.07 -12.18 -6.77
CA PRO A 153 2.83 -12.73 -6.25
C PRO A 153 2.50 -12.15 -4.87
N ILE A 154 1.36 -11.48 -4.75
CA ILE A 154 0.82 -11.01 -3.48
C ILE A 154 -0.20 -12.03 -2.98
N ALA A 155 -0.02 -12.52 -1.75
CA ALA A 155 -0.90 -13.54 -1.17
C ALA A 155 -2.10 -12.94 -0.40
N HIS A 156 -1.96 -11.71 0.11
CA HIS A 156 -3.00 -10.97 0.82
C HIS A 156 -2.75 -9.47 0.76
N VAL A 157 -3.79 -8.63 0.84
CA VAL A 157 -3.65 -7.18 0.97
C VAL A 157 -4.29 -6.66 2.26
N VAL A 158 -3.60 -5.80 3.00
CA VAL A 158 -4.17 -4.97 4.07
C VAL A 158 -4.22 -3.52 3.59
N SER A 159 -5.40 -3.08 3.16
CA SER A 159 -5.62 -1.70 2.69
C SER A 159 -6.07 -0.84 3.86
N VAL A 160 -5.25 0.15 4.21
CA VAL A 160 -5.37 0.94 5.44
C VAL A 160 -5.87 2.34 5.09
N GLY A 161 -7.15 2.62 5.35
CA GLY A 161 -7.76 3.89 4.95
C GLY A 161 -7.61 4.17 3.46
N GLY A 162 -7.64 3.15 2.60
CA GLY A 162 -7.31 3.25 1.18
C GLY A 162 -8.42 3.83 0.30
N LEU A 163 -8.08 4.18 -0.95
CA LEU A 163 -9.01 4.72 -1.96
C LEU A 163 -9.11 3.80 -3.21
N PRO A 164 -9.83 2.66 -3.15
CA PRO A 164 -9.77 1.63 -4.20
C PRO A 164 -10.28 2.09 -5.58
N ASP A 165 -11.26 3.00 -5.62
CA ASP A 165 -11.85 3.49 -6.87
C ASP A 165 -11.39 4.92 -7.21
N LEU A 166 -10.43 5.03 -8.13
CA LEU A 166 -9.92 6.32 -8.60
C LEU A 166 -10.99 7.16 -9.31
N ALA A 167 -12.03 6.53 -9.91
CA ALA A 167 -13.14 7.27 -10.50
C ALA A 167 -14.06 7.87 -9.43
N ALA A 168 -14.22 7.21 -8.28
CA ALA A 168 -14.90 7.80 -7.12
C ALA A 168 -14.09 8.98 -6.56
N VAL A 169 -12.76 8.83 -6.43
CA VAL A 169 -11.87 9.92 -5.98
C VAL A 169 -11.99 11.15 -6.89
N GLU A 170 -11.98 10.96 -8.20
CA GLU A 170 -12.09 12.08 -9.14
C GLU A 170 -13.43 12.80 -9.09
N ARG A 171 -14.53 12.10 -8.76
CA ARG A 171 -15.87 12.69 -8.72
C ARG A 171 -16.22 13.39 -7.42
N ASP A 172 -15.54 13.03 -6.33
CA ASP A 172 -15.94 13.47 -4.99
C ASP A 172 -14.96 14.51 -4.41
N PRO A 173 -15.29 15.81 -4.43
CA PRO A 173 -14.42 16.85 -3.88
C PRO A 173 -14.31 16.81 -2.35
N ALA A 174 -15.09 15.98 -1.65
CA ALA A 174 -14.96 15.78 -0.22
C ALA A 174 -13.73 14.93 0.16
N ASN A 175 -13.09 14.27 -0.81
CA ASN A 175 -11.85 13.54 -0.56
C ASN A 175 -10.68 14.51 -0.29
N GLY A 176 -9.85 14.21 0.70
CA GLY A 176 -8.74 15.06 1.12
C GLY A 176 -7.53 15.07 0.19
N CYS A 177 -7.53 14.28 -0.89
CA CYS A 177 -6.46 14.23 -1.88
C CYS A 177 -6.66 15.16 -3.08
N GLY A 178 -7.85 15.75 -3.21
CA GLY A 178 -8.22 16.54 -4.39
C GLY A 178 -8.61 15.65 -5.57
N THR A 179 -9.25 16.25 -6.57
CA THR A 179 -9.80 15.50 -7.72
C THR A 179 -8.87 15.56 -8.93
N GLU A 180 -8.13 16.66 -9.06
CA GLU A 180 -7.28 17.03 -10.18
C GLU A 180 -6.03 16.14 -10.26
N VAL A 181 -5.62 15.57 -9.14
CA VAL A 181 -4.48 14.65 -9.03
C VAL A 181 -4.69 13.39 -9.89
N ILE A 182 -5.95 12.95 -10.02
CA ILE A 182 -6.30 11.71 -10.73
C ILE A 182 -5.98 11.83 -12.22
N ALA A 183 -6.26 12.97 -12.85
CA ALA A 183 -5.99 13.17 -14.27
C ALA A 183 -4.51 12.93 -14.64
N ARG A 184 -3.58 13.35 -13.77
CA ARG A 184 -2.15 13.08 -13.97
C ARG A 184 -1.77 11.64 -13.60
N LEU A 185 -2.38 11.09 -12.55
CA LEU A 185 -2.11 9.73 -12.10
C LEU A 185 -2.45 8.70 -13.18
N VAL A 186 -3.59 8.85 -13.85
CA VAL A 186 -4.09 7.85 -14.81
C VAL A 186 -3.84 8.22 -16.29
N GLY A 187 -3.42 9.47 -16.54
CA GLY A 187 -3.16 10.02 -17.86
C GLY A 187 -4.43 10.41 -18.63
N ASP A 188 -4.26 11.26 -19.65
CA ASP A 188 -5.32 11.61 -20.59
C ASP A 188 -5.37 10.58 -21.72
N ARG A 189 -6.18 9.54 -21.51
CA ARG A 189 -6.31 8.40 -22.44
C ARG A 189 -7.68 7.74 -22.31
N PRO A 190 -8.15 7.02 -23.36
CA PRO A 190 -9.35 6.20 -23.25
C PRO A 190 -9.18 5.11 -22.19
N ASP A 191 -10.28 4.77 -21.53
CA ASP A 191 -10.34 3.71 -20.50
C ASP A 191 -9.24 3.81 -19.44
N ARG A 192 -8.87 5.05 -19.06
CA ARG A 192 -7.76 5.34 -18.14
C ARG A 192 -7.84 4.65 -16.78
N PHE A 193 -9.01 4.17 -16.38
CA PHE A 193 -9.23 3.42 -15.15
C PHE A 193 -9.11 1.90 -15.30
N ALA A 194 -9.13 1.36 -16.53
CA ALA A 194 -9.20 -0.08 -16.80
C ALA A 194 -8.01 -0.89 -16.24
N ASP A 195 -6.86 -0.24 -16.08
CA ASP A 195 -5.60 -0.83 -15.60
C ASP A 195 -4.96 -0.02 -14.46
N THR A 196 -5.66 0.99 -13.93
CA THR A 196 -5.18 1.84 -12.81
C THR A 196 -6.11 1.85 -11.61
N SER A 197 -7.41 1.59 -11.78
CA SER A 197 -8.40 1.56 -10.70
C SER A 197 -8.78 0.12 -10.35
N ILE A 198 -9.24 -0.12 -9.12
CA ILE A 198 -9.55 -1.48 -8.66
C ILE A 198 -10.88 -2.03 -9.24
N PRO A 199 -11.98 -1.27 -9.35
CA PRO A 199 -13.25 -1.84 -9.82
C PRO A 199 -13.17 -2.54 -11.20
N PRO A 200 -12.47 -2.01 -12.22
CA PRO A 200 -12.30 -2.71 -13.50
C PRO A 200 -11.42 -3.97 -13.43
N LEU A 201 -10.63 -4.12 -12.36
CA LEU A 201 -9.73 -5.25 -12.14
C LEU A 201 -10.36 -6.34 -11.25
N LEU A 202 -11.57 -6.13 -10.75
CA LEU A 202 -12.29 -7.12 -9.95
C LEU A 202 -12.70 -8.35 -10.78
N PRO A 203 -12.70 -9.56 -10.19
CA PRO A 203 -12.10 -9.87 -8.90
C PRO A 203 -10.56 -9.77 -8.96
N ILE A 204 -9.95 -9.25 -7.88
CA ILE A 204 -8.48 -9.22 -7.73
C ILE A 204 -7.96 -10.66 -7.66
N GLY A 205 -8.72 -11.56 -7.05
CA GLY A 205 -8.39 -12.98 -6.93
C GLY A 205 -7.52 -13.33 -5.71
N VAL A 206 -7.24 -12.35 -4.83
CA VAL A 206 -6.54 -12.57 -3.56
C VAL A 206 -7.37 -12.04 -2.38
N PRO A 207 -7.29 -12.69 -1.20
CA PRO A 207 -7.94 -12.18 -0.02
C PRO A 207 -7.41 -10.80 0.37
N HIS A 208 -8.30 -9.91 0.81
CA HIS A 208 -7.88 -8.59 1.28
C HIS A 208 -8.75 -8.06 2.42
N THR A 209 -8.15 -7.25 3.27
CA THR A 209 -8.79 -6.66 4.44
C THR A 209 -8.65 -5.14 4.36
N LEU A 210 -9.77 -4.43 4.47
CA LEU A 210 -9.79 -2.99 4.64
C LEU A 210 -9.84 -2.66 6.13
N VAL A 211 -8.98 -1.75 6.59
CA VAL A 211 -9.02 -1.20 7.94
C VAL A 211 -9.20 0.31 7.84
N ASN A 212 -10.33 0.82 8.34
CA ASN A 212 -10.73 2.21 8.15
C ASN A 212 -11.19 2.84 9.47
N GLY A 213 -10.88 4.13 9.64
CA GLY A 213 -11.34 4.92 10.77
C GLY A 213 -12.73 5.51 10.53
N ARG A 214 -13.62 5.47 11.53
CA ARG A 214 -14.97 6.04 11.42
C ARG A 214 -15.00 7.56 11.49
N VAL A 215 -13.93 8.19 11.99
CA VAL A 215 -13.79 9.66 12.05
C VAL A 215 -12.75 10.17 11.05
N ASP A 216 -12.39 9.35 10.05
CA ASP A 216 -11.55 9.76 8.93
C ASP A 216 -12.22 10.87 8.12
N ARG A 217 -11.51 11.99 7.98
CA ARG A 217 -11.97 13.18 7.24
C ARG A 217 -11.24 13.38 5.92
N ILE A 218 -10.29 12.50 5.61
CA ILE A 218 -9.48 12.52 4.38
C ILE A 218 -10.09 11.55 3.38
N VAL A 219 -10.41 10.33 3.81
CA VAL A 219 -10.98 9.32 2.93
C VAL A 219 -12.45 9.10 3.28
N PRO A 220 -13.39 9.45 2.37
CA PRO A 220 -14.80 9.22 2.58
C PRO A 220 -15.11 7.75 2.83
N GLY A 221 -15.84 7.46 3.91
CA GLY A 221 -16.04 6.08 4.37
C GLY A 221 -16.77 5.18 3.39
N TYR A 222 -17.64 5.74 2.54
CA TYR A 222 -18.39 4.97 1.54
C TYR A 222 -17.47 4.24 0.55
N MET A 223 -16.26 4.76 0.27
CA MET A 223 -15.34 4.12 -0.68
C MET A 223 -14.93 2.72 -0.22
N ALA A 224 -14.84 2.49 1.10
CA ALA A 224 -14.55 1.18 1.66
C ALA A 224 -15.76 0.24 1.57
N ASP A 225 -16.95 0.74 1.92
CA ASP A 225 -18.20 -0.03 1.87
C ASP A 225 -18.56 -0.43 0.42
N ASP A 226 -18.41 0.48 -0.54
CA ASP A 226 -18.64 0.25 -1.97
C ASP A 226 -17.66 -0.76 -2.54
N HIS A 227 -16.36 -0.62 -2.21
CA HIS A 227 -15.34 -1.57 -2.64
C HIS A 227 -15.63 -2.98 -2.12
N VAL A 228 -15.98 -3.11 -0.83
CA VAL A 228 -16.33 -4.42 -0.23
C VAL A 228 -17.55 -5.03 -0.90
N THR A 229 -18.55 -4.21 -1.21
CA THR A 229 -19.76 -4.66 -1.92
C THR A 229 -19.41 -5.16 -3.32
N ALA A 230 -18.68 -4.38 -4.10
CA ALA A 230 -18.27 -4.72 -5.45
C ALA A 230 -17.35 -5.96 -5.50
N ALA A 231 -16.35 -6.02 -4.61
CA ALA A 231 -15.41 -7.13 -4.55
C ALA A 231 -16.11 -8.45 -4.16
N ARG A 232 -17.02 -8.43 -3.18
CA ARG A 232 -17.81 -9.63 -2.84
C ARG A 232 -18.71 -10.06 -3.99
N ALA A 233 -19.34 -9.12 -4.68
CA ALA A 233 -20.17 -9.42 -5.85
C ALA A 233 -19.36 -10.03 -7.00
N ALA A 234 -18.10 -9.63 -7.16
CA ALA A 234 -17.17 -10.20 -8.13
C ALA A 234 -16.56 -11.55 -7.69
N GLY A 235 -16.76 -11.97 -6.44
CA GLY A 235 -16.29 -13.25 -5.89
C GLY A 235 -15.01 -13.18 -5.04
N ASP A 236 -14.51 -11.99 -4.73
CA ASP A 236 -13.35 -11.82 -3.86
C ASP A 236 -13.66 -12.11 -2.39
N ARG A 237 -12.65 -12.62 -1.68
CA ARG A 237 -12.64 -12.74 -0.22
C ARG A 237 -12.20 -11.42 0.42
N VAL A 238 -13.16 -10.58 0.78
CA VAL A 238 -12.87 -9.27 1.39
C VAL A 238 -13.48 -9.09 2.80
N GLY A 239 -12.66 -8.58 3.71
CA GLY A 239 -13.05 -8.12 5.04
C GLY A 239 -12.99 -6.59 5.17
N LEU A 240 -13.81 -6.02 6.04
CA LEU A 240 -13.79 -4.60 6.40
C LEU A 240 -13.82 -4.49 7.92
N HIS A 241 -12.84 -3.77 8.48
CA HIS A 241 -12.74 -3.48 9.90
C HIS A 241 -12.83 -1.97 10.13
N TRP A 242 -13.91 -1.54 10.78
CA TRP A 242 -14.11 -0.16 11.16
C TRP A 242 -13.62 0.09 12.59
N VAL A 243 -12.78 1.11 12.76
CA VAL A 243 -12.28 1.54 14.07
C VAL A 243 -13.04 2.79 14.48
N ALA A 244 -13.83 2.70 15.56
CA ALA A 244 -14.84 3.70 15.93
C ALA A 244 -14.27 5.11 16.16
N ASP A 245 -13.17 5.21 16.90
CA ASP A 245 -12.60 6.50 17.33
C ASP A 245 -11.28 6.84 16.62
N ALA A 246 -11.08 6.33 15.40
CA ALA A 246 -9.87 6.56 14.61
C ALA A 246 -10.11 7.48 13.41
N GLY A 247 -9.19 8.44 13.23
CA GLY A 247 -9.04 9.21 12.01
C GLY A 247 -8.01 8.59 11.06
N HIS A 248 -7.50 9.40 10.14
CA HIS A 248 -6.62 8.91 9.07
C HIS A 248 -5.18 8.63 9.53
N VAL A 249 -4.72 9.33 10.58
CA VAL A 249 -3.32 9.26 11.06
C VAL A 249 -3.13 8.09 12.00
N GLU A 250 -4.10 7.84 12.88
CA GLU A 250 -4.09 6.75 13.85
C GLU A 250 -3.89 5.39 13.16
N LEU A 251 -4.38 5.24 11.94
CA LEU A 251 -4.25 4.04 11.14
C LEU A 251 -2.81 3.61 10.83
N ILE A 252 -1.81 4.49 11.00
CA ILE A 252 -0.38 4.16 10.83
C ILE A 252 0.47 4.55 12.05
N ALA A 253 -0.17 4.84 13.18
CA ALA A 253 0.50 5.32 14.38
C ALA A 253 0.54 4.21 15.46
N PRO A 254 1.71 3.60 15.73
CA PRO A 254 1.87 2.66 16.82
C PRO A 254 1.40 3.22 18.17
N GLY A 255 0.83 2.33 18.97
CA GLY A 255 0.19 2.65 20.26
C GLY A 255 -1.24 3.19 20.14
N THR A 256 -1.87 3.11 18.97
CA THR A 256 -3.30 3.41 18.80
C THR A 256 -4.08 2.13 18.48
N ALA A 257 -5.35 2.09 18.89
CA ALA A 257 -6.24 0.96 18.60
C ALA A 257 -6.43 0.73 17.09
N ALA A 258 -6.30 1.78 16.28
CA ALA A 258 -6.39 1.67 14.82
C ALA A 258 -5.18 0.94 14.23
N TRP A 259 -3.97 1.31 14.63
CA TRP A 259 -2.78 0.58 14.23
C TRP A 259 -2.75 -0.85 14.77
N ASP A 260 -3.19 -1.09 16.01
CA ASP A 260 -3.28 -2.45 16.55
C ASP A 260 -4.20 -3.35 15.69
N ALA A 261 -5.30 -2.80 15.16
CA ALA A 261 -6.16 -3.53 14.23
C ALA A 261 -5.47 -3.83 12.89
N VAL A 262 -4.66 -2.89 12.38
CA VAL A 262 -3.84 -3.08 11.16
C VAL A 262 -2.77 -4.15 11.39
N ARG A 263 -2.05 -4.11 12.51
CA ARG A 263 -1.04 -5.12 12.88
C ARG A 263 -1.68 -6.49 13.02
N ALA A 264 -2.80 -6.62 13.72
CA ALA A 264 -3.50 -7.89 13.88
C ALA A 264 -4.02 -8.44 12.53
N ALA A 265 -4.51 -7.57 11.63
CA ALA A 265 -4.87 -7.99 10.27
C ALA A 265 -3.64 -8.50 9.48
N THR A 266 -2.48 -7.89 9.67
CA THR A 266 -1.21 -8.28 9.05
C THR A 266 -0.71 -9.62 9.59
N LEU A 267 -0.68 -9.82 10.90
CA LEU A 267 -0.27 -11.08 11.54
C LEU A 267 -1.14 -12.24 11.05
N ARG A 268 -2.47 -12.09 11.07
CA ARG A 268 -3.39 -13.09 10.52
C ARG A 268 -3.16 -13.35 9.03
N ALA A 269 -2.88 -12.31 8.24
CA ALA A 269 -2.60 -12.47 6.81
C ALA A 269 -1.31 -13.27 6.58
N LEU A 270 -0.29 -13.12 7.43
CA LEU A 270 0.96 -13.90 7.43
C LEU A 270 0.85 -15.26 8.13
N ALA A 271 -0.31 -15.59 8.73
CA ALA A 271 -0.51 -16.78 9.57
C ALA A 271 0.43 -16.83 10.80
N LEU A 272 0.73 -15.67 11.37
CA LEU A 272 1.48 -15.50 12.61
C LEU A 272 0.51 -15.38 13.80
N PRO A 273 0.95 -15.72 15.03
CA PRO A 273 0.16 -15.47 16.24
C PRO A 273 -0.08 -13.96 16.44
N ASP A 274 -1.26 -13.61 16.99
CA ASP A 274 -1.65 -12.25 17.38
C ASP A 274 -0.94 -11.79 18.66
#